data_AF-A0A2V5Y8S0-F1
#
_entry.id   AF-A0A2V5Y8S0-F1
#
_cell.length_a   1.000
_cell.length_b   1.000
_cell.length_c   1.000
_cell.angle_alpha   90.00
_cell.angle_beta   90.00
_cell.angle_gamma   90.00
#
_symmetry.space_group_name_H-M   'P 1'
#
loop_
_entity.id
_entity.type
_entity.pdbx_description
1 polymer ?
#
loop_
_entity_poly.entity_id
_entity_poly.type
_entity_poly.pdbx_seq_one_letter_code
_entity_poly.pdbx_strand_id
1 'polypeptide(L)'
;MSDNTAFGHSALYSNTTGYSNVAVGNQALITNTTGAFNVANGYAALYSNTTGINNVAIGYLAGNQTSGSDNVYIGYDVFGAAGENDSTYISNVYSSVASARAVYVNSNNKIGTLSSSRRYKEEIEPMTGASERLFDLKPVTFRYKKEIDPGQALSFGLIAEEVAQVSPDLITRDEEAKPQTVRYEAVNAMLLNEFLKEHRKVETQEARITQLEAAIERQAATTAQQHEQIQALTAGLQKVNAQIEANRPAPQTVVSNH
;
A
#
# COMPACT_ATOMS: atom_id res chain seq x y z
N MET A 1 -50.64 4.12 6.78
CA MET A 1 -50.88 2.67 6.88
C MET A 1 -49.70 2.06 7.63
N SER A 2 -49.96 1.17 8.59
CA SER A 2 -48.95 0.57 9.47
C SER A 2 -48.67 -0.86 9.00
N ASP A 3 -47.91 -1.02 7.92
CA ASP A 3 -47.65 -2.33 7.30
C ASP A 3 -46.56 -3.10 8.07
N ASN A 4 -46.83 -3.44 9.33
CA ASN A 4 -45.92 -4.18 10.19
C ASN A 4 -46.25 -5.68 10.20
N THR A 5 -45.21 -6.52 10.23
CA THR A 5 -45.34 -7.97 10.47
C THR A 5 -44.68 -8.32 11.80
N ALA A 6 -45.43 -8.89 12.74
CA ALA A 6 -44.93 -9.29 14.06
C ALA A 6 -45.27 -10.75 14.36
N PHE A 7 -44.25 -11.56 14.67
CA PHE A 7 -44.39 -12.96 15.05
C PHE A 7 -43.45 -13.31 16.19
N GLY A 8 -44.00 -13.74 17.32
CA GLY A 8 -43.24 -14.07 18.54
C GLY A 8 -43.74 -13.29 19.75
N HIS A 9 -43.47 -13.80 20.95
CA HIS A 9 -43.93 -13.15 22.18
C HIS A 9 -43.28 -11.77 22.34
N SER A 10 -44.12 -10.73 22.48
CA SER A 10 -43.73 -9.32 22.64
C SER A 10 -42.97 -8.69 21.46
N ALA A 11 -43.06 -9.27 20.25
CA ALA A 11 -42.54 -8.64 19.04
C ALA A 11 -43.29 -7.32 18.75
N LEU A 12 -42.56 -6.23 18.49
CA LEU A 12 -43.10 -4.87 18.26
C LEU A 12 -44.03 -4.32 19.36
N TYR A 13 -43.94 -4.82 20.60
CA TYR A 13 -44.87 -4.47 21.68
C TYR A 13 -45.01 -2.96 21.94
N SER A 14 -43.91 -2.20 21.89
CA SER A 14 -43.92 -0.76 22.18
C SER A 14 -44.17 0.14 20.96
N ASN A 15 -44.45 -0.44 19.79
CA ASN A 15 -44.53 0.33 18.54
C ASN A 15 -45.75 1.26 18.53
N THR A 16 -45.52 2.57 18.43
CA THR A 16 -46.56 3.60 18.45
C THR A 16 -46.89 4.09 17.04
N THR A 17 -45.92 4.67 16.33
CA THR A 17 -46.12 5.22 14.97
C THR A 17 -45.20 4.62 13.93
N GLY A 18 -44.29 3.72 14.32
CA GLY A 18 -43.43 3.00 13.38
C GLY A 18 -44.21 2.12 12.39
N TYR A 19 -43.72 2.02 11.17
CA TYR A 19 -44.39 1.33 10.06
C TYR A 19 -43.38 0.56 9.19
N SER A 20 -43.88 -0.38 8.40
CA SER A 20 -43.05 -1.21 7.49
C SER A 20 -41.94 -2.00 8.19
N ASN A 21 -42.16 -2.42 9.43
CA ASN A 21 -41.21 -3.25 10.19
C ASN A 21 -41.57 -4.74 10.10
N VAL A 22 -40.55 -5.60 10.07
CA VAL A 22 -40.67 -7.05 10.19
C VAL A 22 -39.98 -7.50 11.47
N ALA A 23 -40.73 -8.05 12.43
CA ALA A 23 -40.22 -8.54 13.70
C ALA A 23 -40.61 -10.01 13.91
N VAL A 24 -39.65 -10.92 13.76
CA VAL A 24 -39.84 -12.36 13.89
C VAL A 24 -38.90 -12.88 14.98
N GLY A 25 -39.45 -13.24 16.14
CA GLY A 25 -38.71 -13.71 17.30
C GLY A 25 -39.27 -13.18 18.60
N ASN A 26 -38.97 -13.87 19.70
CA ASN A 26 -39.31 -13.37 21.04
C ASN A 26 -38.58 -12.05 21.29
N GLN A 27 -39.32 -11.01 21.70
CA GLN A 27 -38.81 -9.66 21.98
C GLN A 27 -38.09 -8.96 20.81
N ALA A 28 -38.29 -9.40 19.56
CA ALA A 28 -37.76 -8.70 18.38
C ALA A 28 -38.41 -7.30 18.26
N LEU A 29 -37.59 -6.25 18.13
CA LEU A 29 -38.03 -4.84 18.09
C LEU A 29 -38.99 -4.44 19.23
N ILE A 30 -38.85 -5.05 20.42
CA ILE A 30 -39.80 -4.84 21.53
C ILE A 30 -39.89 -3.39 21.99
N THR A 31 -38.78 -2.63 21.97
CA THR A 31 -38.75 -1.21 22.39
C THR A 31 -38.93 -0.22 21.25
N ASN A 32 -39.18 -0.68 20.01
CA ASN A 32 -39.41 0.22 18.89
C ASN A 32 -40.64 1.08 19.15
N THR A 33 -40.55 2.40 18.94
CA THR A 33 -41.67 3.33 19.11
C THR A 33 -42.05 3.96 17.77
N THR A 34 -41.12 4.67 17.15
CA THR A 34 -41.35 5.42 15.90
C THR A 34 -40.50 4.93 14.72
N GLY A 35 -39.53 4.03 14.97
CA GLY A 35 -38.67 3.47 13.94
C GLY A 35 -39.44 2.71 12.86
N ALA A 36 -38.94 2.77 11.63
CA ALA A 36 -39.60 2.25 10.43
C ALA A 36 -38.60 1.51 9.54
N PHE A 37 -39.12 0.64 8.66
CA PHE A 37 -38.32 -0.14 7.70
C PHE A 37 -37.27 -1.06 8.32
N ASN A 38 -37.44 -1.48 9.57
CA ASN A 38 -36.51 -2.40 10.22
C ASN A 38 -36.90 -3.87 9.99
N VAL A 39 -35.91 -4.72 9.81
CA VAL A 39 -36.07 -6.18 9.75
C VAL A 39 -35.32 -6.79 10.94
N ALA A 40 -36.03 -7.36 11.90
CA ALA A 40 -35.49 -8.07 13.05
C ALA A 40 -35.95 -9.53 13.03
N ASN A 41 -35.03 -10.45 12.78
CA ASN A 41 -35.30 -11.89 12.76
C ASN A 41 -34.37 -12.61 13.75
N GLY A 42 -34.91 -12.97 14.90
CA GLY A 42 -34.18 -13.65 15.98
C GLY A 42 -34.69 -13.25 17.37
N TYR A 43 -34.30 -14.02 18.38
CA TYR A 43 -34.58 -13.68 19.78
C TYR A 43 -33.90 -12.35 20.12
N ALA A 44 -34.70 -11.37 20.55
CA ALA A 44 -34.28 -10.04 20.95
C ALA A 44 -33.38 -9.32 19.92
N ALA A 45 -33.61 -9.59 18.62
CA ALA A 45 -33.01 -8.82 17.53
C ALA A 45 -33.56 -7.38 17.54
N LEU A 46 -32.66 -6.39 17.41
CA LEU A 46 -32.94 -4.95 17.57
C LEU A 46 -33.75 -4.61 18.84
N TYR A 47 -33.52 -5.34 19.94
CA TYR A 47 -34.29 -5.20 21.18
C TYR A 47 -34.38 -3.74 21.66
N SER A 48 -33.27 -3.00 21.62
CA SER A 48 -33.12 -1.64 22.13
C SER A 48 -33.40 -0.54 21.09
N ASN A 49 -33.76 -0.91 19.86
CA ASN A 49 -34.04 0.10 18.84
C ASN A 49 -35.37 0.79 19.16
N THR A 50 -35.33 2.12 19.28
CA THR A 50 -36.51 2.93 19.65
C THR A 50 -37.02 3.77 18.48
N THR A 51 -36.11 4.44 17.76
CA THR A 51 -36.43 5.38 16.67
C THR A 51 -35.63 5.14 15.40
N GLY A 52 -34.58 4.30 15.46
CA GLY A 52 -33.74 3.98 14.32
C GLY A 52 -34.53 3.34 13.19
N ILE A 53 -34.13 3.67 11.96
CA ILE A 53 -34.81 3.24 10.73
C ILE A 53 -33.89 2.41 9.86
N ASN A 54 -34.47 1.61 8.95
CA ASN A 54 -33.73 0.90 7.92
C ASN A 54 -32.63 -0.04 8.44
N ASN A 55 -32.79 -0.61 9.64
CA ASN A 55 -31.85 -1.59 10.17
C ASN A 55 -32.26 -3.02 9.80
N VAL A 56 -31.27 -3.87 9.49
CA VAL A 56 -31.46 -5.31 9.30
C VAL A 56 -30.69 -6.06 10.38
N ALA A 57 -31.37 -6.87 11.18
CA ALA A 57 -30.78 -7.71 12.20
C ALA A 57 -31.28 -9.15 12.07
N ILE A 58 -30.36 -10.09 11.88
CA ILE A 58 -30.66 -11.50 11.69
C ILE A 58 -29.77 -12.32 12.63
N GLY A 59 -30.38 -12.90 13.67
CA GLY A 59 -29.72 -13.76 14.65
C GLY A 59 -30.10 -13.46 16.10
N TYR A 60 -29.62 -14.30 17.02
CA TYR A 60 -29.81 -14.12 18.47
C TYR A 60 -29.08 -12.85 18.94
N LEU A 61 -29.83 -11.92 19.55
CA LEU A 61 -29.35 -10.61 20.02
C LEU A 61 -28.69 -9.73 18.94
N ALA A 62 -28.91 -9.99 17.66
CA ALA A 62 -28.35 -9.18 16.58
C ALA A 62 -28.85 -7.73 16.64
N GLY A 63 -27.94 -6.77 16.55
CA GLY A 63 -28.21 -5.34 16.62
C GLY A 63 -28.74 -4.86 17.97
N ASN A 64 -28.63 -5.67 19.04
CA ASN A 64 -28.99 -5.22 20.38
C ASN A 64 -28.13 -4.00 20.77
N GLN A 65 -28.73 -3.06 21.52
CA GLN A 65 -28.16 -1.73 21.88
C GLN A 65 -28.12 -0.66 20.76
N THR A 66 -28.49 -1.00 19.53
CA THR A 66 -28.57 -0.02 18.44
C THR A 66 -29.75 0.93 18.64
N SER A 67 -29.52 2.23 18.41
CA SER A 67 -30.57 3.24 18.30
C SER A 67 -30.47 4.13 17.06
N GLY A 68 -29.41 3.97 16.26
CA GLY A 68 -29.26 4.64 14.97
C GLY A 68 -29.86 3.85 13.81
N SER A 69 -29.51 4.23 12.58
CA SER A 69 -30.20 3.84 11.35
C SER A 69 -29.24 3.25 10.32
N ASP A 70 -29.79 2.58 9.30
CA ASP A 70 -29.02 2.10 8.14
C ASP A 70 -27.93 1.07 8.49
N ASN A 71 -28.15 0.27 9.54
CA ASN A 71 -27.20 -0.76 9.97
C ASN A 71 -27.61 -2.18 9.57
N VAL A 72 -26.61 -3.05 9.39
CA VAL A 72 -26.79 -4.47 9.11
C VAL A 72 -26.05 -5.31 10.15
N TYR A 73 -26.78 -6.13 10.90
CA TYR A 73 -26.26 -7.05 11.92
C TYR A 73 -26.64 -8.49 11.57
N ILE A 74 -25.65 -9.34 11.31
CA ILE A 74 -25.89 -10.74 10.94
C ILE A 74 -25.02 -11.64 11.83
N GLY A 75 -25.68 -12.49 12.61
CA GLY A 75 -25.02 -13.52 13.41
C GLY A 75 -25.48 -13.58 14.88
N TYR A 76 -24.76 -14.35 15.67
CA TYR A 76 -25.01 -14.57 17.10
C TYR A 76 -24.27 -13.52 17.93
N ASP A 77 -24.97 -12.87 18.88
CA ASP A 77 -24.42 -11.88 19.82
C ASP A 77 -23.68 -10.72 19.15
N VAL A 78 -24.22 -10.24 18.02
CA VAL A 78 -23.69 -9.06 17.33
C VAL A 78 -24.35 -7.82 17.92
N PHE A 79 -23.67 -7.13 18.83
CA PHE A 79 -24.13 -5.88 19.41
C PHE A 79 -23.81 -4.69 18.50
N GLY A 80 -24.77 -3.77 18.38
CA GLY A 80 -24.51 -2.44 17.81
C GLY A 80 -24.21 -1.43 18.89
N ALA A 81 -24.15 -0.15 18.51
CA ALA A 81 -23.96 0.96 19.45
C ALA A 81 -25.07 2.01 19.34
N ALA A 82 -25.26 2.77 20.42
CA ALA A 82 -26.23 3.86 20.44
C ALA A 82 -25.83 4.96 19.43
N GLY A 83 -26.76 5.35 18.56
CA GLY A 83 -26.55 6.37 17.53
C GLY A 83 -25.64 5.97 16.37
N GLU A 84 -25.20 4.72 16.31
CA GLU A 84 -24.42 4.18 15.19
C GLU A 84 -25.26 4.14 13.91
N ASN A 85 -24.70 4.62 12.80
CA ASN A 85 -25.35 4.56 11.49
C ASN A 85 -24.40 3.94 10.46
N ASP A 86 -24.96 3.53 9.32
CA ASP A 86 -24.22 3.10 8.12
C ASP A 86 -23.20 1.98 8.37
N SER A 87 -23.49 1.11 9.34
CA SER A 87 -22.54 0.09 9.82
C SER A 87 -22.99 -1.33 9.49
N THR A 88 -22.04 -2.19 9.13
CA THR A 88 -22.30 -3.61 8.84
C THR A 88 -21.43 -4.51 9.70
N TYR A 89 -22.07 -5.32 10.54
CA TYR A 89 -21.46 -6.31 11.39
C TYR A 89 -21.93 -7.71 11.02
N ILE A 90 -20.99 -8.55 10.59
CA ILE A 90 -21.25 -9.95 10.28
C ILE A 90 -20.30 -10.79 11.13
N SER A 91 -20.82 -11.56 12.09
CA SER A 91 -19.99 -12.47 12.87
C SER A 91 -19.70 -13.77 12.11
N ASN A 92 -18.70 -14.52 12.58
CA ASN A 92 -18.29 -15.80 11.99
C ASN A 92 -17.78 -15.73 10.54
N VAL A 93 -17.19 -14.59 10.12
CA VAL A 93 -16.51 -14.45 8.82
C VAL A 93 -15.08 -15.01 8.93
N TYR A 94 -14.86 -16.23 8.47
CA TYR A 94 -13.57 -16.93 8.49
C TYR A 94 -13.29 -17.63 7.14
N SER A 95 -12.02 -17.68 6.73
CA SER A 95 -11.57 -18.35 5.50
C SER A 95 -10.31 -19.18 5.73
N SER A 96 -10.21 -20.37 5.13
CA SER A 96 -8.99 -21.20 5.16
C SER A 96 -7.99 -20.74 4.09
N VAL A 97 -6.71 -20.73 4.42
CA VAL A 97 -5.67 -19.99 3.67
C VAL A 97 -5.37 -20.49 2.26
N ALA A 98 -5.71 -21.73 1.90
CA ALA A 98 -5.27 -22.33 0.64
C ALA A 98 -5.91 -21.70 -0.61
N SER A 99 -7.10 -21.11 -0.49
CA SER A 99 -7.85 -20.51 -1.60
C SER A 99 -8.54 -19.20 -1.23
N ALA A 100 -8.14 -18.59 -0.12
CA ALA A 100 -8.69 -17.31 0.33
C ALA A 100 -8.47 -16.21 -0.72
N ARG A 101 -9.48 -15.36 -0.88
CA ARG A 101 -9.45 -14.19 -1.78
C ARG A 101 -9.73 -12.95 -0.95
N ALA A 102 -8.99 -11.88 -1.23
CA ALA A 102 -9.37 -10.57 -0.72
C ALA A 102 -10.74 -10.17 -1.28
N VAL A 103 -11.59 -9.66 -0.39
CA VAL A 103 -12.92 -9.14 -0.72
C VAL A 103 -12.81 -7.62 -0.78
N TYR A 104 -13.44 -7.05 -1.82
CA TYR A 104 -13.43 -5.61 -2.07
C TYR A 104 -14.86 -5.09 -2.13
N VAL A 105 -15.02 -3.82 -1.77
CA VAL A 105 -16.26 -3.06 -1.95
C VAL A 105 -15.98 -1.99 -3.00
N ASN A 106 -16.85 -1.89 -4.02
CA ASN A 106 -16.74 -0.83 -5.03
C ASN A 106 -17.59 0.40 -4.67
N SER A 107 -17.53 1.45 -5.50
CA SER A 107 -18.26 2.71 -5.28
C SER A 107 -19.78 2.59 -5.20
N ASN A 108 -20.36 1.47 -5.65
CA ASN A 108 -21.80 1.23 -5.60
C ASN A 108 -22.15 0.24 -4.47
N ASN A 109 -21.30 0.15 -3.45
CA ASN A 109 -21.42 -0.74 -2.29
C ASN A 109 -21.51 -2.24 -2.64
N LYS A 110 -21.01 -2.64 -3.82
CA LYS A 110 -21.00 -4.05 -4.23
C LYS A 110 -19.77 -4.78 -3.68
N ILE A 111 -20.03 -5.84 -2.95
CA ILE A 111 -19.01 -6.79 -2.46
C ILE A 111 -18.58 -7.72 -3.61
N GLY A 112 -17.28 -7.90 -3.78
CA GLY A 112 -16.74 -8.78 -4.83
C GLY A 112 -15.27 -9.14 -4.65
N THR A 113 -14.70 -9.73 -5.70
CA THR A 113 -13.26 -10.07 -5.76
C THR A 113 -12.68 -9.62 -7.09
N LEU A 114 -11.38 -9.33 -7.12
CA LEU A 114 -10.67 -8.92 -8.34
C LEU A 114 -10.12 -10.15 -9.08
N SER A 115 -10.20 -10.14 -10.41
CA SER A 115 -9.62 -11.19 -11.27
C SER A 115 -8.37 -10.66 -11.99
N SER A 116 -7.28 -11.44 -11.97
CA SER A 116 -6.01 -11.04 -12.60
C SER A 116 -5.56 -11.93 -13.77
N SER A 117 -6.38 -12.93 -14.13
CA SER A 117 -6.09 -13.83 -15.26
C SER A 117 -6.05 -13.07 -16.60
N ARG A 118 -5.14 -13.46 -17.49
CA ARG A 118 -5.05 -12.95 -18.88
C ARG A 118 -6.39 -13.03 -19.63
N ARG A 119 -7.27 -13.98 -19.29
CA ARG A 119 -8.61 -14.13 -19.89
C ARG A 119 -9.51 -12.90 -19.74
N TYR A 120 -9.22 -12.05 -18.75
CA TYR A 120 -10.02 -10.88 -18.43
C TYR A 120 -9.22 -9.57 -18.60
N LYS A 121 -8.17 -9.59 -19.43
CA LYS A 121 -7.28 -8.44 -19.67
C LYS A 121 -7.02 -8.29 -21.16
N GLU A 122 -7.06 -7.05 -21.61
CA GLU A 122 -6.71 -6.62 -22.97
C GLU A 122 -5.58 -5.59 -22.89
N GLU A 123 -4.96 -5.25 -24.02
CA GLU A 123 -3.93 -4.19 -24.09
C GLU A 123 -2.79 -4.37 -23.07
N ILE A 124 -2.28 -5.60 -22.93
CA ILE A 124 -1.26 -5.94 -21.92
C ILE A 124 0.13 -5.51 -22.42
N GLU A 125 0.63 -4.41 -21.89
CA GLU A 125 1.95 -3.84 -22.20
C GLU A 125 2.85 -3.73 -20.95
N PRO A 126 4.20 -3.71 -21.11
CA PRO A 126 5.12 -3.39 -20.03
C PRO A 126 4.89 -1.99 -19.46
N MET A 127 5.05 -1.85 -18.14
CA MET A 127 4.90 -0.57 -17.45
C MET A 127 6.18 0.27 -17.61
N THR A 128 6.21 1.14 -18.62
CA THR A 128 7.39 1.99 -18.91
C THR A 128 7.42 3.21 -17.99
N GLY A 129 6.59 4.22 -18.21
CA GLY A 129 6.59 5.48 -17.44
C GLY A 129 5.50 5.61 -16.38
N ALA A 130 4.46 4.77 -16.42
CA ALA A 130 3.30 4.95 -15.54
C ALA A 130 3.65 4.91 -14.05
N SER A 131 4.60 4.05 -13.66
CA SER A 131 5.07 3.88 -12.27
C SER A 131 6.06 4.92 -11.78
N GLU A 132 6.63 5.77 -12.66
CA GLU A 132 7.55 6.82 -12.24
C GLU A 132 6.84 7.93 -11.46
N ARG A 133 5.54 8.09 -11.68
CA ARG A 133 4.68 9.00 -10.88
C ARG A 133 4.69 8.66 -9.39
N LEU A 134 5.09 7.44 -9.00
CA LEU A 134 5.21 7.08 -7.59
C LEU A 134 6.25 7.92 -6.85
N PHE A 135 7.27 8.44 -7.54
CA PHE A 135 8.32 9.24 -6.92
C PHE A 135 7.84 10.61 -6.44
N ASP A 136 6.73 11.11 -7.00
CA ASP A 136 6.12 12.37 -6.60
C ASP A 136 5.10 12.21 -5.46
N LEU A 137 4.79 10.97 -5.06
CA LEU A 137 3.90 10.70 -3.93
C LEU A 137 4.58 11.04 -2.61
N LYS A 138 3.79 11.52 -1.64
CA LYS A 138 4.27 11.95 -0.33
C LYS A 138 3.70 11.06 0.78
N PRO A 139 4.47 10.05 1.24
CA PRO A 139 4.07 9.25 2.39
C PRO A 139 3.93 10.11 3.65
N VAL A 140 2.90 9.85 4.43
CA VAL A 140 2.61 10.55 5.68
C VAL A 140 2.35 9.56 6.81
N THR A 141 2.52 10.05 8.04
CA THR A 141 1.95 9.43 9.24
C THR A 141 0.75 10.25 9.68
N PHE A 142 -0.29 9.58 10.16
CA PHE A 142 -1.51 10.24 10.61
C PHE A 142 -2.22 9.42 11.69
N ARG A 143 -3.20 10.04 12.33
CA ARG A 143 -4.16 9.37 13.21
C ARG A 143 -5.55 9.74 12.71
N TYR A 144 -6.45 8.78 12.67
CA TYR A 144 -7.85 9.07 12.35
C TYR A 144 -8.46 10.00 13.41
N LYS A 145 -9.50 10.73 13.01
CA LYS A 145 -10.29 11.52 13.94
C LYS A 145 -10.96 10.58 14.96
N LYS A 146 -11.18 11.07 16.19
CA LYS A 146 -11.68 10.24 17.31
C LYS A 146 -13.05 9.63 17.04
N GLU A 147 -13.85 10.27 16.20
CA GLU A 147 -15.17 9.80 15.80
C GLU A 147 -15.10 8.55 14.92
N ILE A 148 -13.98 8.34 14.22
CA ILE A 148 -13.74 7.18 13.35
C ILE A 148 -12.92 6.12 14.10
N ASP A 149 -11.87 6.53 14.81
CA ASP A 149 -11.04 5.66 15.64
C ASP A 149 -10.85 6.28 17.02
N PRO A 150 -11.65 5.86 18.02
CA PRO A 150 -11.51 6.34 19.39
C PRO A 150 -10.12 6.06 19.99
N GLY A 151 -9.43 5.01 19.54
CA GLY A 151 -8.09 4.63 19.98
C GLY A 151 -6.98 5.49 19.36
N GLN A 152 -7.28 6.22 18.29
CA GLN A 152 -6.35 7.04 17.51
C GLN A 152 -5.00 6.37 17.26
N ALA A 153 -5.01 5.13 16.75
CA ALA A 153 -3.78 4.42 16.44
C ALA A 153 -2.94 5.18 15.41
N LEU A 154 -1.60 5.16 15.58
CA LEU A 154 -0.70 5.75 14.59
C LEU A 154 -0.76 4.93 13.31
N SER A 155 -1.06 5.59 12.19
CA SER A 155 -1.20 5.00 10.88
C SER A 155 -0.22 5.62 9.89
N PHE A 156 0.03 4.91 8.79
CA PHE A 156 0.95 5.27 7.73
C PHE A 156 0.22 5.16 6.39
N GLY A 157 0.49 6.08 5.47
CA GLY A 157 -0.14 6.01 4.16
C GLY A 157 0.06 7.26 3.33
N LEU A 158 -0.94 7.52 2.49
CA LEU A 158 -1.01 8.62 1.53
C LEU A 158 -2.36 9.34 1.71
N ILE A 159 -2.38 10.63 1.40
CA ILE A 159 -3.61 11.44 1.37
C ILE A 159 -4.23 11.36 -0.02
N ALA A 160 -5.50 10.95 -0.12
CA ALA A 160 -6.15 10.68 -1.40
C ALA A 160 -6.18 11.92 -2.32
N GLU A 161 -6.38 13.11 -1.76
CA GLU A 161 -6.39 14.37 -2.47
C GLU A 161 -5.01 14.74 -3.05
N GLU A 162 -3.94 14.42 -2.33
CA GLU A 162 -2.56 14.64 -2.81
C GLU A 162 -2.21 13.63 -3.91
N VAL A 163 -2.59 12.36 -3.72
CA VAL A 163 -2.42 11.32 -4.76
C VAL A 163 -3.19 11.70 -6.02
N ALA A 164 -4.39 12.24 -5.90
CA ALA A 164 -5.22 12.64 -7.05
C ALA A 164 -4.56 13.72 -7.92
N GLN A 165 -3.70 14.57 -7.35
CA GLN A 165 -2.95 15.59 -8.09
C GLN A 165 -1.80 14.98 -8.92
N VAL A 166 -1.22 13.88 -8.44
CA VAL A 166 -0.07 13.21 -9.08
C VAL A 166 -0.55 12.13 -10.06
N SER A 167 -1.51 11.30 -9.64
CA SER A 167 -2.03 10.18 -10.42
C SER A 167 -3.49 9.88 -10.04
N PRO A 168 -4.48 10.47 -10.74
CA PRO A 168 -5.90 10.33 -10.41
C PRO A 168 -6.43 8.89 -10.59
N ASP A 169 -5.73 8.02 -11.33
CA ASP A 169 -6.12 6.62 -11.51
C ASP A 169 -5.84 5.74 -10.27
N LEU A 170 -5.09 6.28 -9.31
CA LEU A 170 -4.72 5.62 -8.06
C LEU A 170 -5.65 5.93 -6.90
N ILE A 171 -6.79 6.57 -7.15
CA ILE A 171 -7.81 6.81 -6.14
C ILE A 171 -9.18 6.29 -6.57
N THR A 172 -10.03 6.01 -5.60
CA THR A 172 -11.47 5.92 -5.79
C THR A 172 -12.12 7.18 -5.24
N ARG A 173 -13.33 7.48 -5.74
CA ARG A 173 -14.08 8.67 -5.36
C ARG A 173 -15.35 8.27 -4.60
N ASP A 174 -15.85 9.18 -3.77
CA ASP A 174 -17.17 9.09 -3.14
C ASP A 174 -18.30 9.40 -4.13
N GLU A 175 -19.55 9.41 -3.65
CA GLU A 175 -20.74 9.69 -4.46
C GLU A 175 -20.75 11.13 -5.00
N GLU A 176 -20.10 12.07 -4.30
CA GLU A 176 -19.88 13.46 -4.74
C GLU A 176 -18.64 13.65 -5.63
N ALA A 177 -18.03 12.55 -6.10
CA ALA A 177 -16.85 12.53 -6.96
C ALA A 177 -15.57 13.12 -6.32
N LYS A 178 -15.51 13.24 -4.99
CA LYS A 178 -14.29 13.66 -4.26
C LYS A 178 -13.36 12.46 -4.05
N PRO A 179 -12.03 12.65 -4.07
CA PRO A 179 -11.09 11.59 -3.72
C PRO A 179 -11.37 11.03 -2.32
N GLN A 180 -11.49 9.71 -2.20
CA GLN A 180 -11.88 9.05 -0.96
C GLN A 180 -10.86 8.03 -0.48
N THR A 181 -10.42 7.13 -1.36
CA THR A 181 -9.51 6.03 -0.98
C THR A 181 -8.38 5.90 -1.98
N VAL A 182 -7.16 5.67 -1.48
CA VAL A 182 -6.02 5.31 -2.32
C VAL A 182 -6.06 3.82 -2.67
N ARG A 183 -5.84 3.51 -3.94
CA ARG A 183 -5.76 2.16 -4.49
C ARG A 183 -4.38 1.54 -4.21
N TYR A 184 -4.13 1.20 -2.95
CA TYR A 184 -2.85 0.64 -2.52
C TYR A 184 -2.47 -0.66 -3.25
N GLU A 185 -3.43 -1.42 -3.77
CA GLU A 185 -3.16 -2.60 -4.60
C GLU A 185 -2.48 -2.23 -5.93
N ALA A 186 -2.86 -1.10 -6.52
CA ALA A 186 -2.23 -0.59 -7.74
C ALA A 186 -0.85 0.00 -7.43
N VAL A 187 -0.73 0.75 -6.32
CA VAL A 187 0.56 1.28 -5.84
C VAL A 187 1.57 0.15 -5.64
N ASN A 188 1.19 -0.95 -4.99
CA ASN A 188 2.08 -2.10 -4.77
C ASN A 188 2.55 -2.76 -6.09
N ALA A 189 1.66 -2.87 -7.08
CA ALA A 189 2.03 -3.40 -8.39
C ALA A 189 3.00 -2.48 -9.15
N MET A 190 2.83 -1.16 -9.02
CA MET A 190 3.72 -0.16 -9.60
C MET A 190 5.08 -0.12 -8.88
N LEU A 191 5.08 -0.25 -7.55
CA LEU A 191 6.31 -0.36 -6.74
C LEU A 191 7.14 -1.58 -7.13
N LEU A 192 6.51 -2.71 -7.42
CA LEU A 192 7.20 -3.89 -7.93
C LEU A 192 7.92 -3.57 -9.25
N ASN A 193 7.30 -2.81 -10.16
CA ASN A 193 7.93 -2.42 -11.42
C ASN A 193 9.18 -1.55 -11.20
N GLU A 194 9.08 -0.52 -10.35
CA GLU A 194 10.22 0.36 -10.02
C GLU A 194 11.33 -0.40 -9.29
N PHE A 195 10.97 -1.30 -8.37
CA PHE A 195 11.95 -2.18 -7.71
C PHE A 195 12.73 -3.03 -8.74
N LEU A 196 12.03 -3.63 -9.71
CA LEU A 196 12.66 -4.43 -10.76
C LEU A 196 13.50 -3.60 -11.74
N LYS A 197 13.16 -2.32 -11.94
CA LYS A 197 14.00 -1.39 -12.72
C LYS A 197 15.29 -1.07 -11.97
N GLU A 198 15.19 -0.66 -10.72
CA GLU A 198 16.35 -0.31 -9.90
C GLU A 198 17.25 -1.53 -9.65
N HIS A 199 16.70 -2.72 -9.44
CA HIS A 199 17.48 -3.94 -9.30
C HIS A 199 18.37 -4.21 -10.53
N ARG A 200 17.82 -4.09 -11.75
CA ARG A 200 18.58 -4.26 -13.01
C ARG A 200 19.66 -3.19 -13.19
N LYS A 201 19.39 -1.97 -12.73
CA LYS A 201 20.36 -0.87 -12.75
C LYS A 201 21.52 -1.14 -11.79
N VAL A 202 21.24 -1.69 -10.61
CA VAL A 202 22.27 -2.14 -9.65
C VAL A 202 23.15 -3.23 -10.26
N GLU A 203 22.57 -4.28 -10.85
CA GLU A 203 23.35 -5.34 -11.53
C GLU A 203 24.28 -4.76 -12.63
N THR A 204 23.76 -3.79 -13.40
CA THR A 204 24.56 -3.12 -14.44
C THR A 204 25.69 -2.29 -13.85
N GLN A 205 25.45 -1.62 -12.72
CA GLN A 205 26.46 -0.83 -12.01
C GLN A 205 27.54 -1.73 -11.41
N GLU A 206 27.17 -2.86 -10.80
CA GLU A 206 28.11 -3.85 -10.27
C GLU A 206 29.02 -4.40 -11.37
N ALA A 207 28.47 -4.76 -12.54
CA ALA A 207 29.26 -5.21 -13.68
C ALA A 207 30.25 -4.14 -14.16
N ARG A 208 29.85 -2.86 -14.17
CA ARG A 208 30.74 -1.74 -14.50
C ARG A 208 31.84 -1.55 -13.46
N ILE A 209 31.52 -1.70 -12.17
CA ILE A 209 32.51 -1.62 -11.09
C ILE A 209 33.57 -2.70 -11.28
N THR A 210 33.19 -3.96 -11.52
CA THR A 210 34.14 -5.05 -11.79
C THR A 210 35.01 -4.76 -13.02
N GLN A 211 34.44 -4.20 -14.09
CA GLN A 211 35.20 -3.80 -15.28
C GLN A 211 36.20 -2.68 -14.99
N LEU A 212 35.81 -1.69 -14.19
CA LEU A 212 36.68 -0.59 -13.77
C LEU A 212 37.81 -1.09 -12.86
N GLU A 213 37.52 -1.98 -11.91
CA GLU A 213 38.53 -2.62 -11.06
C GLU A 213 39.57 -3.36 -11.90
N ALA A 214 39.14 -4.18 -12.87
CA ALA A 214 40.04 -4.87 -13.79
C ALA A 214 40.86 -3.91 -14.67
N ALA A 215 40.28 -2.77 -15.07
CA ALA A 215 40.99 -1.74 -15.83
C ALA A 215 42.07 -1.04 -14.98
N ILE A 216 41.76 -0.74 -13.71
CA ILE A 216 42.69 -0.16 -12.75
C ILE A 216 43.88 -1.10 -12.51
N GLU A 217 43.63 -2.40 -12.34
CA GLU A 217 44.71 -3.39 -12.19
C GLU A 217 45.64 -3.44 -13.40
N ARG A 218 45.08 -3.43 -14.62
CA ARG A 218 45.88 -3.38 -15.86
C ARG A 218 46.70 -2.10 -15.96
N GLN A 219 46.14 -0.97 -15.56
CA GLN A 219 46.83 0.31 -15.56
C GLN A 219 47.97 0.33 -14.53
N ALA A 220 47.76 -0.24 -13.34
CA ALA A 220 48.79 -0.39 -12.33
C ALA A 220 49.96 -1.26 -12.82
N ALA A 221 49.66 -2.40 -13.46
CA ALA A 221 50.67 -3.26 -14.08
C ALA A 221 51.47 -2.53 -15.18
N THR A 222 50.79 -1.77 -16.04
CA THR A 222 51.44 -0.97 -17.08
C THR A 222 52.35 0.11 -16.48
N THR A 223 51.89 0.77 -15.42
CA THR A 223 52.66 1.82 -14.72
C THR A 223 53.92 1.23 -14.07
N ALA A 224 53.81 0.05 -13.46
CA ALA A 224 54.95 -0.67 -12.91
C ALA A 224 55.98 -1.02 -14.00
N GLN A 225 55.52 -1.54 -15.14
CA GLN A 225 56.39 -1.84 -16.28
C GLN A 225 57.08 -0.59 -16.84
N GLN A 226 56.36 0.52 -16.97
CA GLN A 226 56.95 1.80 -17.38
C GLN A 226 58.01 2.27 -16.38
N HIS A 227 57.78 2.09 -15.08
CA HIS A 227 58.75 2.43 -14.05
C HIS A 227 60.04 1.60 -14.18
N GLU A 228 59.92 0.28 -14.40
CA GLU A 228 61.07 -0.59 -14.66
C GLU A 228 61.84 -0.18 -15.93
N GLN A 229 61.14 0.15 -17.03
CA GLN A 229 61.77 0.62 -18.26
C GLN A 229 62.52 1.94 -18.06
N ILE A 230 61.96 2.87 -17.28
CA ILE A 230 62.62 4.14 -16.94
C ILE A 230 63.88 3.88 -16.12
N GLN A 231 63.84 2.98 -15.13
CA GLN A 231 65.01 2.61 -14.35
C GLN A 231 66.11 1.99 -15.24
N ALA A 232 65.74 1.09 -16.14
CA ALA A 232 66.66 0.45 -17.08
C ALA A 232 67.32 1.47 -18.04
N LEU A 233 66.53 2.40 -18.58
CA LEU A 233 67.04 3.48 -19.43
C LEU A 233 67.98 4.40 -18.66
N THR A 234 67.62 4.75 -17.43
CA THR A 234 68.44 5.59 -16.53
C THR A 234 69.81 4.94 -16.26
N ALA A 235 69.82 3.63 -15.94
CA ALA A 235 71.05 2.87 -15.74
C ALA A 235 71.89 2.77 -17.03
N GLY A 236 71.23 2.59 -18.18
CA GLY A 236 71.88 2.61 -19.50
C GLY A 236 72.57 3.94 -19.79
N LEU A 237 71.88 5.06 -19.55
CA LEU A 237 72.44 6.42 -19.70
C LEU A 237 73.66 6.64 -18.79
N GLN A 238 73.61 6.18 -17.54
CA GLN A 238 74.76 6.26 -16.63
C GLN A 238 75.98 5.49 -17.15
N LYS A 239 75.79 4.29 -17.72
CA LYS A 239 76.88 3.51 -18.33
C LYS A 239 77.48 4.22 -19.54
N VAL A 240 76.65 4.76 -20.43
CA VAL A 240 77.12 5.53 -21.60
C VAL A 240 77.93 6.75 -21.14
N ASN A 241 77.45 7.50 -20.15
CA ASN A 241 78.19 8.62 -19.58
C ASN A 241 79.56 8.20 -19.01
N ALA A 242 79.61 7.11 -18.23
CA ALA A 242 80.87 6.59 -17.70
C ALA A 242 81.86 6.22 -18.81
N GLN A 243 81.36 5.67 -19.92
CA GLN A 243 82.18 5.26 -21.07
C GLN A 243 82.68 6.46 -21.89
N ILE A 244 81.89 7.54 -21.99
CA ILE A 244 82.31 8.82 -22.57
C ILE A 244 83.42 9.45 -21.73
N GLU A 245 83.26 9.49 -20.40
CA GLU A 245 84.29 10.02 -19.49
C GLU A 245 85.60 9.22 -19.57
N ALA A 246 85.52 7.88 -19.66
CA ALA A 246 86.70 7.03 -19.82
C ALA A 246 87.43 7.22 -21.17
N ASN A 247 86.73 7.67 -22.22
CA ASN A 247 87.28 7.90 -23.56
C ASN A 247 87.68 9.36 -23.82
N ARG A 248 87.65 10.25 -22.81
CA ARG A 248 88.15 11.62 -22.97
C ARG A 248 89.67 11.62 -23.17
N PRO A 249 90.21 12.29 -24.21
CA PRO A 249 91.65 12.43 -24.36
C PRO A 249 92.23 13.25 -23.20
N ALA A 250 93.40 12.84 -22.70
CA ALA A 250 94.10 13.53 -21.60
C ALA A 250 94.35 15.01 -21.95
N PRO A 251 94.22 15.94 -20.98
CA PRO A 251 94.42 17.36 -21.26
C PRO A 251 95.84 17.59 -21.76
N GLN A 252 95.98 18.14 -22.97
CA GLN A 252 97.28 18.58 -23.49
C GLN A 252 97.73 19.80 -22.68
N THR A 253 98.65 19.58 -21.75
CA THR A 253 99.39 20.66 -21.11
C THR A 253 100.33 21.28 -22.15
N VAL A 254 99.96 22.45 -22.68
CA VAL A 254 100.88 23.27 -23.47
C VAL A 254 101.89 23.88 -22.50
N VAL A 255 103.07 23.26 -22.41
CA VAL A 255 104.21 23.84 -21.69
C VAL A 255 104.69 25.04 -22.48
N SER A 256 104.34 26.25 -22.01
CA SER A 256 104.89 27.49 -22.54
C SER A 256 106.26 27.70 -21.88
N ASN A 257 107.32 27.35 -22.58
CA ASN A 257 108.69 27.73 -22.21
C ASN A 257 108.87 29.23 -22.48
N HIS A 258 109.14 30.02 -21.43
CA HIS A 258 110.08 31.14 -21.43
C HIS A 258 110.43 31.56 -20.00
#